data_AF-A0A2M7UNI2-F1
#
_entry.id   AF-A0A2M7UNI2-F1
#
_cell.length_a   1.000
_cell.length_b   1.000
_cell.length_c   1.000
_cell.angle_alpha   90.00
_cell.angle_beta   90.00
_cell.angle_gamma   90.00
#
_symmetry.space_group_name_H-M   'P 1'
#
loop_
_entity.id
_entity.type
_entity.pdbx_description
1 polymer ?
#
loop_
_entity_poly.entity_id
_entity_poly.type
_entity_poly.pdbx_seq_one_letter_code
_entity_poly.pdbx_strand_id
1 'polypeptide(L)'
;MDVDAFIKFIETNDVLTGKFEFCRNEDLMDLDFVNKRFVDFELRGGDYASGSFINCTFDRVLFKDLTLVGVSFGNCDFIDCKLSNVESDFSLSNCRIGHFTTTQESF
;
A
#
# COMPACT_ATOMS: atom_id res chain seq x y z
N MET A 1 -7.66 -13.85 5.04
CA MET A 1 -6.96 -13.46 6.28
C MET A 1 -7.82 -12.39 6.91
N ASP A 2 -8.04 -12.42 8.23
CA ASP A 2 -8.78 -11.34 8.89
C ASP A 2 -7.90 -10.09 9.09
N VAL A 3 -8.55 -8.95 9.33
CA VAL A 3 -7.89 -7.65 9.49
C VAL A 3 -6.96 -7.62 10.71
N ASP A 4 -7.37 -8.21 11.84
CA ASP A 4 -6.56 -8.22 13.06
C ASP A 4 -5.23 -8.95 12.86
N ALA A 5 -5.26 -10.09 12.17
CA ALA A 5 -4.07 -10.86 11.82
C ALA A 5 -3.14 -10.05 10.89
N PHE A 6 -3.70 -9.25 9.99
CA PHE A 6 -2.92 -8.39 9.11
C PHE A 6 -2.25 -7.23 9.86
N ILE A 7 -3.00 -6.54 10.71
CA ILE A 7 -2.47 -5.45 11.53
C ILE A 7 -1.33 -5.99 12.39
N LYS A 8 -1.55 -7.12 13.07
CA LYS A 8 -0.50 -7.77 13.84
C LYS A 8 0.71 -8.16 12.99
N PHE A 9 0.49 -8.63 11.76
CA PHE A 9 1.57 -8.94 10.83
C PHE A 9 2.40 -7.69 10.50
N ILE A 10 1.76 -6.55 10.21
CA ILE A 10 2.45 -5.28 9.92
C ILE A 10 3.24 -4.78 11.15
N GLU A 11 2.63 -4.85 12.34
CA GLU A 11 3.25 -4.39 13.58
C GLU A 11 4.50 -5.19 13.94
N THR A 12 4.47 -6.50 13.70
CA THR A 12 5.52 -7.43 14.14
C THR A 12 6.64 -7.64 13.13
N ASN A 13 6.51 -7.13 11.90
CA ASN A 13 7.48 -7.35 10.84
C ASN A 13 7.96 -6.03 10.23
N ASP A 14 9.27 -5.87 10.10
CA ASP A 14 9.86 -4.73 9.39
C ASP A 14 9.99 -4.97 7.89
N VAL A 15 10.07 -6.25 7.48
CA VAL A 15 10.06 -6.66 6.08
C VAL A 15 8.76 -7.40 5.81
N LEU A 16 7.98 -6.88 4.88
CA LEU A 16 6.65 -7.36 4.52
C LEU A 16 6.71 -7.98 3.12
N THR A 17 6.38 -9.27 3.05
CA THR A 17 6.33 -10.06 1.81
C THR A 17 5.03 -10.84 1.77
N GLY A 18 4.46 -11.09 0.59
CA GLY A 18 3.30 -11.95 0.44
C GLY A 18 2.14 -11.27 -0.26
N LYS A 19 1.01 -12.00 -0.36
CA LYS A 19 -0.20 -11.55 -1.05
C LYS A 19 -1.35 -11.52 -0.07
N PHE A 20 -2.01 -10.36 0.00
CA PHE A 20 -3.08 -10.10 0.94
C PHE A 20 -4.28 -9.54 0.19
N GLU A 21 -5.44 -10.14 0.43
CA GLU A 21 -6.68 -9.82 -0.27
C GLU A 21 -7.80 -9.60 0.75
N PHE A 22 -8.50 -8.48 0.57
CA PHE A 22 -9.55 -7.98 1.42
C PHE A 22 -10.77 -7.61 0.58
N CYS A 23 -11.96 -7.61 1.19
CA CYS A 23 -13.12 -7.00 0.54
C CYS A 23 -12.91 -5.48 0.46
N ARG A 24 -13.49 -4.83 -0.57
CA ARG A 24 -13.33 -3.37 -0.78
C ARG A 24 -13.75 -2.52 0.43
N ASN A 25 -14.68 -3.02 1.23
CA ASN A 25 -15.23 -2.36 2.40
C ASN A 25 -14.59 -2.81 3.73
N GLU A 26 -13.49 -3.55 3.69
CA GLU A 26 -12.72 -3.83 4.92
C GLU A 26 -12.07 -2.53 5.40
N ASP A 27 -12.35 -2.18 6.66
CA ASP A 27 -11.89 -0.96 7.29
C ASP A 27 -10.41 -1.12 7.71
N LEU A 28 -9.54 -0.55 6.89
CA LEU A 28 -8.10 -0.48 7.09
C LEU A 28 -7.65 0.99 7.11
N MET A 29 -8.57 1.90 7.46
CA MET A 29 -8.34 3.33 7.53
C MET A 29 -7.37 3.68 8.65
N ASP A 30 -6.73 4.85 8.52
CA ASP A 30 -5.84 5.43 9.54
C ASP A 30 -4.64 4.52 9.94
N LEU A 31 -4.29 3.51 9.13
CA LEU A 31 -3.12 2.67 9.36
C LEU A 31 -1.83 3.42 9.01
N ASP A 32 -0.89 3.42 9.96
CA ASP A 32 0.44 3.99 9.81
C ASP A 32 1.51 2.92 9.60
N PHE A 33 2.22 3.03 8.49
CA PHE A 33 3.36 2.19 8.14
C PHE A 33 4.64 3.00 8.29
N VAL A 34 5.44 2.71 9.33
CA VAL A 34 6.65 3.46 9.64
C VAL A 34 7.88 2.56 9.57
N ASN A 35 8.90 2.98 8.82
CA ASN A 35 10.17 2.26 8.65
C ASN A 35 10.00 0.82 8.14
N LYS A 36 9.06 0.59 7.21
CA LYS A 36 8.76 -0.74 6.66
C LYS A 36 9.36 -0.95 5.28
N ARG A 37 9.70 -2.20 4.97
CA ARG A 37 10.17 -2.62 3.64
C ARG A 37 9.20 -3.64 3.04
N PHE A 38 8.50 -3.24 1.99
CA PHE A 38 7.63 -4.11 1.22
C PHE A 38 8.42 -4.70 0.05
N VAL A 39 8.51 -6.03 -0.01
CA VAL A 39 9.28 -6.73 -1.05
C VAL A 39 8.43 -7.86 -1.63
N ASP A 40 8.27 -7.88 -2.95
CA ASP A 40 7.45 -8.91 -3.63
C ASP A 40 6.06 -9.03 -2.96
N PHE A 41 5.43 -7.88 -2.74
CA PHE A 41 4.23 -7.73 -1.94
C PHE A 41 3.03 -7.36 -2.81
N GLU A 42 1.89 -8.01 -2.59
CA GLU A 42 0.63 -7.68 -3.24
C GLU A 42 -0.44 -7.36 -2.21
N LEU A 43 -1.07 -6.20 -2.37
CA LEU A 43 -2.22 -5.77 -1.59
C LEU A 43 -3.44 -5.60 -2.50
N ARG A 44 -4.52 -6.32 -2.19
CA ARG A 44 -5.74 -6.37 -2.99
C ARG A 44 -6.96 -6.03 -2.16
N GLY A 45 -7.79 -5.10 -2.64
CA GLY A 45 -8.97 -4.65 -1.91
C GLY A 45 -8.65 -3.91 -0.61
N GLY A 46 -9.69 -3.62 0.18
CA GLY A 46 -9.59 -2.82 1.41
C GLY A 46 -9.66 -1.31 1.20
N ASP A 47 -10.09 -0.61 2.26
CA ASP A 47 -10.08 0.85 2.34
C ASP A 47 -8.96 1.32 3.28
N TYR A 48 -7.92 1.93 2.72
CA TYR A 48 -6.76 2.44 3.47
C TYR A 48 -6.80 3.95 3.62
N ALA A 49 -7.98 4.58 3.46
CA ALA A 49 -8.09 6.01 3.47
C ALA A 49 -7.49 6.65 4.73
N SER A 50 -6.94 7.85 4.56
CA SER A 50 -6.30 8.66 5.61
C SER A 50 -5.06 8.05 6.30
N GLY A 51 -4.63 6.84 5.93
CA GLY A 51 -3.40 6.23 6.45
C GLY A 51 -2.11 6.90 5.95
N SER A 52 -0.97 6.49 6.49
CA SER A 52 0.34 7.03 6.10
C SER A 52 1.42 5.98 5.93
N PHE A 53 2.37 6.26 5.02
CA PHE A 53 3.60 5.49 4.85
C PHE A 53 4.79 6.44 5.03
N ILE A 54 5.63 6.19 6.05
CA ILE A 54 6.72 7.07 6.44
C ILE A 54 8.03 6.30 6.47
N ASN A 55 9.04 6.79 5.74
CA ASN A 55 10.35 6.16 5.62
C ASN A 55 10.27 4.69 5.15
N CYS A 56 9.37 4.40 4.21
CA CYS A 56 9.14 3.07 3.70
C CYS A 56 9.82 2.83 2.34
N THR A 57 10.11 1.57 2.03
CA THR A 57 10.59 1.17 0.70
C THR A 57 9.65 0.12 0.12
N PHE A 58 9.26 0.30 -1.13
CA PHE A 58 8.44 -0.61 -1.91
C PHE A 58 9.28 -1.14 -3.08
N ASP A 59 9.52 -2.44 -3.10
CA ASP A 59 10.29 -3.13 -4.14
C ASP A 59 9.46 -4.26 -4.74
N ARG A 60 9.08 -4.12 -6.01
CA ARG A 60 8.19 -5.04 -6.74
C ARG A 60 6.84 -5.22 -6.04
N VAL A 61 6.16 -4.10 -5.78
CA VAL A 61 4.87 -4.06 -5.06
C VAL A 61 3.71 -3.81 -6.00
N LEU A 62 2.61 -4.55 -5.82
CA LEU A 62 1.34 -4.34 -6.49
C LEU A 62 0.27 -3.89 -5.49
N PHE A 63 -0.32 -2.74 -5.73
CA PHE A 63 -1.58 -2.32 -5.11
C PHE A 63 -2.70 -2.48 -6.14
N LYS A 64 -3.73 -3.28 -5.84
CA LYS A 64 -4.81 -3.56 -6.78
C LYS A 64 -6.20 -3.49 -6.13
N ASP A 65 -7.16 -2.89 -6.84
CA ASP A 65 -8.58 -2.87 -6.48
C ASP A 65 -8.87 -2.26 -5.09
N LEU A 66 -8.10 -1.27 -4.65
CA LEU A 66 -8.15 -0.70 -3.29
C LEU A 66 -8.31 0.83 -3.28
N THR A 67 -8.65 1.40 -2.11
CA THR A 67 -8.79 2.86 -1.90
C THR A 67 -7.58 3.42 -1.15
N LEU A 68 -6.97 4.48 -1.68
CA LEU A 68 -5.88 5.26 -1.06
C LEU A 68 -6.23 6.76 -0.94
N VAL A 69 -7.50 7.09 -0.68
CA VAL A 69 -7.95 8.48 -0.57
C VAL A 69 -7.41 9.11 0.71
N GLY A 70 -6.81 10.30 0.62
CA GLY A 70 -6.19 11.01 1.73
C GLY A 70 -4.88 10.41 2.23
N VAL A 71 -4.39 9.33 1.60
CA VAL A 71 -3.16 8.66 2.03
C VAL A 71 -1.94 9.53 1.75
N SER A 72 -0.97 9.51 2.66
CA SER A 72 0.31 10.21 2.49
C SER A 72 1.49 9.25 2.44
N PHE A 73 2.38 9.47 1.48
CA PHE A 73 3.69 8.82 1.44
C PHE A 73 4.78 9.87 1.69
N GLY A 74 5.55 9.68 2.77
CA GLY A 74 6.63 10.57 3.20
C GLY A 74 7.97 9.86 3.24
N ASN A 75 8.98 10.44 2.58
CA ASN A 75 10.34 9.89 2.51
C ASN A 75 10.36 8.42 2.04
N CYS A 76 9.54 8.08 1.03
CA CYS A 76 9.41 6.71 0.55
C CYS A 76 10.13 6.47 -0.79
N ASP A 77 10.59 5.25 -0.99
CA ASP A 77 11.18 4.80 -2.25
C ASP A 77 10.29 3.74 -2.92
N PHE A 78 9.94 3.95 -4.18
CA PHE A 78 9.19 3.00 -5.00
C PHE A 78 10.09 2.45 -6.11
N ILE A 79 10.19 1.13 -6.22
CA ILE A 79 10.99 0.41 -7.21
C ILE A 79 10.11 -0.66 -7.82
N ASP A 80 9.91 -0.61 -9.14
CA ASP A 80 9.14 -1.60 -9.90
C ASP A 80 7.72 -1.82 -9.34
N CYS A 81 7.04 -0.72 -9.00
CA CYS A 81 5.72 -0.76 -8.37
C CYS A 81 4.57 -0.53 -9.36
N LYS A 82 3.40 -1.05 -9.03
CA LYS A 82 2.20 -0.91 -9.85
C LYS A 82 0.96 -0.59 -9.02
N LEU A 83 0.19 0.40 -9.49
CA LEU A 83 -1.20 0.61 -9.08
C LEU A 83 -2.14 0.09 -10.17
N SER A 84 -3.14 -0.70 -9.79
CA SER A 84 -4.16 -1.20 -10.71
C SER A 84 -5.55 -1.01 -10.13
N ASN A 85 -6.42 -0.27 -10.82
CA ASN A 85 -7.79 -0.01 -10.35
C ASN A 85 -7.84 0.57 -8.93
N VAL A 86 -6.94 1.51 -8.64
CA VAL A 86 -6.85 2.17 -7.34
C VAL A 86 -7.63 3.49 -7.38
N GLU A 87 -8.49 3.71 -6.40
CA GLU A 87 -9.14 4.99 -6.16
C GLU A 87 -8.23 5.83 -5.25
N SER A 88 -7.79 7.00 -5.69
CA SER A 88 -6.80 7.77 -4.94
C SER A 88 -6.72 9.26 -5.27
N ASP A 89 -6.39 10.05 -4.26
CA ASP A 89 -5.85 11.42 -4.32
C ASP A 89 -4.60 11.55 -3.42
N PHE A 90 -3.87 10.45 -3.23
CA PHE A 90 -2.73 10.37 -2.31
C PHE A 90 -1.67 11.45 -2.58
N SER A 91 -0.93 11.81 -1.54
CA SER A 91 0.16 12.77 -1.61
C SER A 91 1.53 12.09 -1.51
N LEU A 92 2.51 12.63 -2.22
CA LEU A 92 3.91 12.20 -2.17
C LEU A 92 4.79 13.35 -1.68
N SER A 93 5.58 13.12 -0.64
CA SER A 93 6.55 14.08 -0.11
C SER A 93 7.92 13.42 0.05
N ASN A 94 8.96 14.05 -0.50
CA ASN A 94 10.34 13.52 -0.51
C ASN A 94 10.45 12.07 -0.99
N CYS A 95 9.60 11.66 -1.93
CA CYS A 95 9.59 10.28 -2.44
C CYS A 95 10.44 10.13 -3.70
N ARG A 96 11.07 8.97 -3.85
CA ARG A 96 11.75 8.57 -5.10
C ARG A 96 10.90 7.55 -5.83
N ILE A 97 10.69 7.75 -7.13
CA ILE A 97 9.86 6.89 -7.96
C ILE A 97 10.73 6.29 -9.07
N GLY A 98 10.98 4.99 -8.99
CA GLY A 98 11.64 4.19 -10.02
C GLY A 98 10.68 3.16 -10.60
N HIS A 99 10.49 3.18 -11.92
CA HIS A 99 9.68 2.20 -12.65
C HIS A 99 8.28 1.97 -12.02
N PHE A 100 7.50 3.04 -11.94
CA PHE A 100 6.15 3.01 -11.38
C PHE A 100 5.09 3.07 -12.48
N THR A 101 4.13 2.15 -12.45
CA THR A 101 3.07 2.08 -13.48
C THR A 101 1.67 2.17 -12.88
N THR A 102 0.74 2.73 -13.64
CA THR A 102 -0.67 2.79 -13.27
C THR A 102 -1.53 2.20 -14.38
N THR A 103 -2.55 1.42 -14.02
CA THR A 103 -3.51 0.86 -14.98
C THR A 103 -4.93 0.94 -14.44
N GLN A 104 -5.89 1.19 -15.33
CA GLN A 104 -7.31 1.11 -15.04
C GLN A 104 -7.93 0.11 -16.03
N GLU A 105 -8.49 -0.97 -15.52
CA GLU A 105 -9.19 -2.00 -16.29
C GLU A 105 -10.59 -1.46 -16.62
N SER A 106 -10.95 -1.45 -17.91
CA SER A 106 -12.29 -1.07 -18.37
C SER A 106 -13.25 -2.24 -18.14
N PHE A 107 -14.40 -1.99 -17.52
CA PHE A 107 -15.48 -2.98 -17.32
C PHE A 107 -16.23 -3.27 -18.63
#